data_AF-A0A7W4WAV5-F1
#
_entry.id   AF-A0A7W4WAV5-F1
#
_cell.length_a   1.000
_cell.length_b   1.000
_cell.length_c   1.000
_cell.angle_alpha   90.00
_cell.angle_beta   90.00
_cell.angle_gamma   90.00
#
_symmetry.space_group_name_H-M   'P 1'
#
loop_
_entity.id
_entity.type
_entity.pdbx_description
1 polymer ?
#
loop_
_entity_poly.entity_id
_entity_poly.type
_entity_poly.pdbx_seq_one_letter_code
_entity_poly.pdbx_strand_id
1 'polypeptide(L)'
;MHEVQLLDAFEVGNTLGEGVQWNSQDQSVWWTDIQERRLYRLHWPSRELEVFETPERLCAFAFTDREDCIVAAFERGFALYDYRHRETLWEKVLLLSDSGMRFNDGKIDRQGRFWAGTMVEDDSPDAKASLYRLEGDGTVTQMAGDIHISNGSCWSPDSSHFYFADSVRRSIYRYDFDARSGDIGNCQLFARTMVNRYPDGATVDTDGYLWSAQWRGARVERYAPDGSTAGAIPMPVSQPTCAAFGGENMNLLFVTSARDSLSEWTLDQERQAGNLFVFLTPFRGLPDGRFDAASLIG
;
A
#
# COMPACT_ATOMS: atom_id res chain seq x y z
N MET A 1 -28.82 6.29 -9.53
CA MET A 1 -28.04 5.64 -8.46
C MET A 1 -26.68 5.38 -9.05
N HIS A 2 -25.65 6.06 -8.57
CA HIS A 2 -24.30 5.88 -9.09
C HIS A 2 -23.68 4.68 -8.37
N GLU A 3 -23.80 3.51 -9.00
CA GLU A 3 -23.34 2.24 -8.43
C GLU A 3 -21.86 2.03 -8.76
N VAL A 4 -21.13 1.37 -7.86
CA VAL A 4 -19.77 0.90 -8.15
C VAL A 4 -19.86 -0.30 -9.08
N GLN A 5 -19.11 -0.29 -10.18
CA GLN A 5 -19.14 -1.35 -11.19
C GLN A 5 -17.76 -1.98 -11.34
N LEU A 6 -17.67 -3.32 -11.25
CA LEU A 6 -16.47 -4.05 -11.66
C LEU A 6 -16.32 -3.92 -13.19
N LEU A 7 -15.24 -3.28 -13.63
CA LEU A 7 -14.93 -3.10 -15.05
C LEU A 7 -14.06 -4.23 -15.59
N ASP A 8 -13.06 -4.66 -14.82
CA ASP A 8 -12.06 -5.61 -15.29
C ASP A 8 -11.40 -6.38 -14.16
N ALA A 9 -10.81 -7.52 -14.51
CA ALA A 9 -9.98 -8.33 -13.63
C ALA A 9 -8.81 -8.91 -14.44
N PHE A 10 -7.58 -8.57 -14.06
CA PHE A 10 -6.38 -9.03 -14.76
C PHE A 10 -5.83 -10.28 -14.09
N GLU A 11 -5.75 -11.36 -14.88
CA GLU A 11 -5.27 -12.67 -14.44
C GLU A 11 -3.74 -12.67 -14.28
N VAL A 12 -3.28 -12.19 -13.14
CA VAL A 12 -1.85 -12.14 -12.79
C VAL A 12 -1.48 -13.14 -11.69
N GLY A 13 -2.47 -13.62 -10.93
CA GLY A 13 -2.33 -14.73 -9.98
C GLY A 13 -1.25 -14.50 -8.92
N ASN A 14 -1.11 -13.25 -8.44
CA ASN A 14 -0.08 -12.87 -7.47
C ASN A 14 -0.12 -13.74 -6.21
N THR A 15 1.06 -14.13 -5.72
CA THR A 15 1.19 -14.78 -4.43
C THR A 15 0.76 -13.80 -3.35
N LEU A 16 1.36 -12.60 -3.32
CA LEU A 16 0.98 -11.50 -2.43
C LEU A 16 1.04 -10.17 -3.18
N GLY A 17 0.00 -9.88 -3.97
CA GLY A 17 -0.13 -8.61 -4.68
C GLY A 17 -0.37 -7.47 -3.68
N GLU A 18 0.42 -6.40 -3.71
CA GLU A 18 0.43 -5.35 -2.70
C GLU A 18 0.88 -3.99 -3.26
N GLY A 19 0.77 -2.94 -2.44
CA GLY A 19 1.37 -1.63 -2.73
C GLY A 19 0.87 -0.97 -4.02
N VAL A 20 -0.40 -1.21 -4.39
CA VAL A 20 -0.99 -0.71 -5.63
C VAL A 20 -1.05 0.82 -5.64
N GLN A 21 -0.60 1.43 -6.74
CA GLN A 21 -0.52 2.88 -6.92
C GLN A 21 -0.80 3.27 -8.37
N TRP A 22 -1.30 4.48 -8.56
CA TRP A 22 -1.55 5.05 -9.89
C TRP A 22 -0.48 6.08 -10.25
N ASN A 23 0.13 5.91 -11.42
CA ASN A 23 1.03 6.90 -12.01
C ASN A 23 0.29 7.67 -13.10
N SER A 24 -0.01 8.95 -12.83
CA SER A 24 -0.69 9.80 -13.81
C SER A 24 0.19 10.22 -14.99
N GLN A 25 1.53 10.19 -14.85
CA GLN A 25 2.43 10.61 -15.93
C GLN A 25 2.42 9.63 -17.11
N ASP A 26 2.33 8.34 -16.83
CA ASP A 26 2.28 7.29 -17.85
C ASP A 26 0.91 6.63 -17.99
N GLN A 27 -0.08 7.03 -17.20
CA GLN A 27 -1.43 6.43 -17.18
C GLN A 27 -1.42 4.93 -16.87
N SER A 28 -0.56 4.52 -15.94
CA SER A 28 -0.42 3.13 -15.52
C SER A 28 -0.75 2.92 -14.04
N VAL A 29 -1.32 1.75 -13.74
CA VAL A 29 -1.35 1.21 -12.39
C VAL A 29 -0.12 0.34 -12.16
N TRP A 30 0.52 0.51 -11.01
CA TRP A 30 1.69 -0.24 -10.60
C TRP A 30 1.40 -0.94 -9.27
N TRP A 31 1.99 -2.11 -9.05
CA TRP A 31 1.89 -2.85 -7.80
C TRP A 31 3.02 -3.87 -7.70
N THR A 32 3.24 -4.44 -6.52
CA THR A 32 4.27 -5.45 -6.32
C THR A 32 3.66 -6.80 -5.99
N ASP A 33 4.35 -7.88 -6.34
CA ASP A 33 4.16 -9.18 -5.70
C ASP A 33 5.33 -9.40 -4.73
N ILE A 34 5.05 -9.26 -3.44
CA ILE A 34 6.09 -9.24 -2.42
C ILE A 34 6.85 -10.56 -2.42
N GLN A 35 6.15 -11.69 -2.46
CA GLN A 35 6.78 -13.01 -2.34
C GLN A 35 7.52 -13.41 -3.62
N GLU A 36 7.02 -12.99 -4.78
CA GLU A 36 7.62 -13.33 -6.08
C GLU A 36 8.73 -12.36 -6.50
N ARG A 37 9.01 -11.29 -5.73
CA ARG A 37 10.03 -10.27 -6.03
C ARG A 37 9.80 -9.63 -7.41
N ARG A 38 8.57 -9.15 -7.62
CA ARG A 38 8.15 -8.55 -8.88
C ARG A 38 7.51 -7.19 -8.66
N LEU A 39 7.77 -6.29 -9.58
CA LEU A 39 7.04 -5.04 -9.77
C LEU A 39 6.27 -5.15 -11.09
N TYR A 40 4.98 -4.86 -11.04
CA TYR A 40 4.08 -4.90 -12.18
C TYR A 40 3.71 -3.48 -12.59
N ARG A 41 3.54 -3.28 -13.89
CA ARG A 41 3.00 -2.07 -14.49
C ARG A 41 1.96 -2.47 -15.53
N LEU A 42 0.74 -1.99 -15.36
CA LEU A 42 -0.32 -2.13 -16.36
C LEU A 42 -0.65 -0.75 -16.92
N HIS A 43 -0.34 -0.52 -18.19
CA HIS A 43 -0.76 0.68 -18.90
C HIS A 43 -2.26 0.61 -19.18
N TRP A 44 -3.04 1.49 -18.56
CA TRP A 44 -4.50 1.36 -18.56
C TRP A 44 -5.13 1.52 -19.95
N PRO A 45 -4.74 2.51 -20.78
CA PRO A 45 -5.30 2.66 -22.12
C PRO A 45 -5.02 1.50 -23.07
N SER A 46 -3.79 0.97 -23.13
CA SER A 46 -3.43 -0.14 -24.03
C SER A 46 -3.66 -1.53 -23.43
N ARG A 47 -3.82 -1.60 -22.10
CA ARG A 47 -3.89 -2.84 -21.30
C ARG A 47 -2.63 -3.70 -21.39
N GLU A 48 -1.50 -3.08 -21.73
CA GLU A 48 -0.20 -3.75 -21.77
C GLU A 48 0.35 -3.94 -20.36
N LEU A 49 0.74 -5.17 -20.05
CA LEU A 49 1.31 -5.57 -18.77
C LEU A 49 2.82 -5.77 -18.92
N GLU A 50 3.59 -5.00 -18.17
CA GLU A 50 5.03 -5.20 -17.97
C GLU A 50 5.30 -5.76 -16.56
N VAL A 51 6.33 -6.60 -16.46
CA VAL A 51 6.79 -7.18 -15.19
C VAL A 51 8.30 -6.99 -15.07
N PHE A 52 8.73 -6.42 -13.96
CA PHE A 52 10.11 -6.19 -13.61
C PHE A 52 10.49 -7.08 -12.43
N GLU A 53 11.63 -7.77 -12.53
CA GLU A 53 12.18 -8.52 -11.39
C GLU A 53 12.92 -7.57 -10.45
N THR A 54 12.80 -7.80 -9.15
CA THR A 54 13.47 -7.01 -8.12
C THR A 54 14.53 -7.84 -7.39
N PRO A 55 15.60 -7.23 -6.85
CA PRO A 55 16.70 -7.96 -6.21
C PRO A 55 16.28 -8.65 -4.91
N GLU A 56 15.38 -8.02 -4.17
CA GLU A 56 14.79 -8.48 -2.92
C GLU A 56 13.26 -8.38 -3.00
N ARG A 57 12.56 -8.84 -1.95
CA ARG A 57 11.11 -8.63 -1.83
C ARG A 57 10.84 -7.13 -1.75
N LEU A 58 10.20 -6.59 -2.79
CA LEU A 58 9.73 -5.22 -2.81
C LEU A 58 8.44 -5.17 -2.00
N CYS A 59 8.46 -4.55 -0.83
CA CYS A 59 7.32 -4.55 0.09
C CYS A 59 6.42 -3.34 -0.14
N ALA A 60 7.03 -2.18 -0.39
CA ALA A 60 6.35 -0.97 -0.79
C ALA A 60 7.25 -0.12 -1.70
N PHE A 61 6.68 0.82 -2.44
CA PHE A 61 7.41 1.76 -3.26
C PHE A 61 6.66 3.08 -3.37
N ALA A 62 7.30 4.11 -3.93
CA ALA A 62 6.63 5.30 -4.43
C ALA A 62 7.37 5.85 -5.65
N PHE A 63 6.67 6.60 -6.49
CA PHE A 63 7.28 7.25 -7.64
C PHE A 63 8.17 8.40 -7.21
N THR A 64 9.26 8.58 -7.95
CA THR A 64 10.16 9.71 -7.76
C THR A 64 9.91 10.79 -8.80
N ASP A 65 10.65 11.89 -8.70
CA ASP A 65 10.77 12.90 -9.75
C ASP A 65 11.59 12.42 -10.98
N ARG A 66 12.24 11.25 -10.90
CA ARG A 66 12.90 10.57 -12.02
C ARG A 66 12.03 9.43 -12.58
N GLU A 67 11.88 9.37 -13.90
CA GLU A 67 10.97 8.43 -14.58
C GLU A 67 11.34 6.96 -14.36
N ASP A 68 12.63 6.64 -14.41
CA ASP A 68 13.13 5.26 -14.29
C ASP A 68 13.51 4.85 -12.86
N CYS A 69 13.18 5.67 -11.86
CA CYS A 69 13.50 5.39 -10.46
C CYS A 69 12.26 5.37 -9.57
N ILE A 70 12.25 4.40 -8.66
CA ILE A 70 11.34 4.35 -7.52
C ILE A 70 12.13 4.52 -6.23
N VAL A 71 11.50 5.14 -5.22
CA VAL A 71 11.94 4.92 -3.84
C VAL A 71 11.24 3.66 -3.36
N ALA A 72 12.01 2.73 -2.83
CA ALA A 72 11.57 1.38 -2.48
C ALA A 72 11.78 1.12 -0.99
N ALA A 73 10.83 0.42 -0.38
CA ALA A 73 11.05 -0.33 0.85
C ALA A 73 11.18 -1.81 0.44
N PHE A 74 12.42 -2.28 0.33
CA PHE A 74 12.70 -3.71 0.25
C PHE A 74 12.61 -4.33 1.64
N GLU A 75 12.55 -5.66 1.71
CA GLU A 75 12.42 -6.38 2.99
C GLU A 75 13.36 -5.89 4.09
N ARG A 76 14.59 -5.48 3.75
CA ARG A 76 15.61 -5.08 4.73
C ARG A 76 15.74 -3.58 4.97
N GLY A 77 15.18 -2.74 4.13
CA GLY A 77 15.44 -1.31 4.19
C GLY A 77 14.95 -0.50 3.00
N PHE A 78 15.35 0.77 3.01
CA PHE A 78 15.01 1.72 1.96
C PHE A 78 16.05 1.74 0.86
N ALA A 79 15.62 1.99 -0.37
CA ALA A 79 16.50 2.18 -1.52
C ALA A 79 15.93 3.20 -2.50
N LEU A 80 16.82 3.87 -3.24
CA LEU A 80 16.50 4.44 -4.53
C LEU A 80 16.89 3.43 -5.60
N TYR A 81 15.92 2.95 -6.38
CA TYR A 81 16.11 1.83 -7.28
C TYR A 81 15.75 2.21 -8.72
N ASP A 82 16.70 2.01 -9.63
CA ASP A 82 16.50 2.04 -11.07
C ASP A 82 15.96 0.67 -11.51
N TYR A 83 14.65 0.61 -11.77
CA TYR A 83 13.98 -0.64 -12.11
C TYR A 83 14.19 -1.05 -13.58
N ARG A 84 14.66 -0.14 -14.44
CA ARG A 84 14.98 -0.44 -15.85
C ARG A 84 16.32 -1.14 -15.98
N HIS A 85 17.33 -0.63 -15.27
CA HIS A 85 18.70 -1.16 -15.28
C HIS A 85 18.94 -2.17 -14.15
N ARG A 86 17.98 -2.31 -13.22
CA ARG A 86 18.05 -3.16 -12.04
C ARG A 86 19.20 -2.78 -11.11
N GLU A 87 19.38 -1.49 -10.89
CA GLU A 87 20.48 -0.92 -10.12
C GLU A 87 19.98 -0.22 -8.86
N THR A 88 20.60 -0.52 -7.71
CA THR A 88 20.39 0.23 -6.47
C THR A 88 21.31 1.44 -6.46
N LEU A 89 20.73 2.64 -6.58
CA LEU A 89 21.47 3.90 -6.65
C LEU A 89 21.83 4.44 -5.26
N TRP A 90 21.01 4.13 -4.26
CA TRP A 90 21.21 4.48 -2.86
C TRP A 90 20.49 3.45 -1.98
N GLU A 91 21.04 3.15 -0.80
CA GLU A 91 20.40 2.25 0.16
C GLU A 91 20.60 2.64 1.62
N LYS A 92 19.62 2.27 2.44
CA LYS A 92 19.67 2.32 3.90
C LYS A 92 19.07 1.04 4.47
N VAL A 93 19.95 0.11 4.85
CA VAL A 93 19.58 -1.12 5.54
C VAL A 93 19.23 -0.82 7.00
N LEU A 94 18.06 -1.29 7.46
CA LEU A 94 17.61 -1.16 8.85
C LEU A 94 17.42 -2.50 9.54
N LEU A 95 17.09 -3.55 8.77
CA LEU A 95 16.86 -4.89 9.29
C LEU A 95 18.00 -5.82 8.85
N LEU A 96 18.46 -6.62 9.79
CA LEU A 96 19.37 -7.73 9.52
C LEU A 96 18.58 -8.91 8.93
N SER A 97 19.23 -9.71 8.09
CA SER A 97 18.59 -10.82 7.38
C SER A 97 18.01 -11.91 8.28
N ASP A 98 18.46 -12.00 9.54
CA ASP A 98 18.03 -12.95 10.56
C ASP A 98 17.10 -12.32 11.62
N SER A 99 16.61 -11.10 11.37
CA SER A 99 15.78 -10.35 12.34
C SER A 99 14.37 -10.91 12.56
N GLY A 100 13.93 -11.87 11.74
CA GLY A 100 12.54 -12.36 11.76
C GLY A 100 11.51 -11.34 11.28
N MET A 101 11.96 -10.22 10.71
CA MET A 101 11.12 -9.10 10.28
C MET A 101 11.43 -8.69 8.85
N ARG A 102 10.45 -8.06 8.21
CA ARG A 102 10.63 -7.32 6.95
C ARG A 102 9.83 -6.04 6.95
N PHE A 103 10.12 -5.15 6.01
CA PHE A 103 9.16 -4.13 5.60
C PHE A 103 7.86 -4.74 5.05
N ASN A 104 6.76 -4.00 5.17
CA ASN A 104 5.44 -4.38 4.66
C ASN A 104 4.87 -3.22 3.85
N ASP A 105 3.73 -2.67 4.24
CA ASP A 105 3.11 -1.53 3.57
C ASP A 105 3.89 -0.22 3.74
N GLY A 106 3.74 0.63 2.74
CA GLY A 106 4.34 1.94 2.68
C GLY A 106 3.72 2.81 1.60
N LYS A 107 3.74 4.11 1.85
CA LYS A 107 3.14 5.12 0.98
C LYS A 107 3.86 6.43 1.13
N ILE A 108 3.82 7.24 0.08
CA ILE A 108 4.33 8.60 0.12
C ILE A 108 3.27 9.54 0.66
N ASP A 109 3.67 10.46 1.54
CA ASP A 109 2.79 11.54 1.94
C ASP A 109 2.71 12.64 0.87
N ARG A 110 1.78 13.58 1.04
CA ARG A 110 1.59 14.67 0.07
C ARG A 110 2.74 15.69 0.04
N GLN A 111 3.68 15.60 0.99
CA GLN A 111 4.87 16.43 1.05
C GLN A 111 6.10 15.73 0.45
N GLY A 112 5.95 14.49 -0.05
CA GLY A 112 7.01 13.76 -0.73
C GLY A 112 7.89 12.92 0.18
N ARG A 113 7.51 12.74 1.45
CA ARG A 113 8.24 11.84 2.37
C ARG A 113 7.73 10.42 2.22
N PHE A 114 8.64 9.47 2.15
CA PHE A 114 8.25 8.07 1.97
C PHE A 114 8.13 7.38 3.33
N TRP A 115 6.96 6.81 3.60
CA TRP A 115 6.69 6.10 4.85
C TRP A 115 6.58 4.62 4.56
N ALA A 116 7.18 3.79 5.40
CA ALA A 116 6.98 2.36 5.34
C ALA A 116 7.14 1.76 6.73
N GLY A 117 6.31 0.78 7.05
CA GLY A 117 6.42 0.07 8.32
C GLY A 117 6.81 -1.37 8.13
N THR A 118 7.27 -1.97 9.22
CA THR A 118 7.71 -3.36 9.24
C THR A 118 6.61 -4.29 9.75
N MET A 119 6.89 -5.58 9.68
CA MET A 119 6.10 -6.62 10.32
C MET A 119 7.01 -7.71 10.88
N VAL A 120 6.50 -8.43 11.87
CA VAL A 120 7.09 -9.68 12.36
C VAL A 120 6.61 -10.82 11.45
N GLU A 121 7.54 -11.52 10.80
CA GLU A 121 7.21 -12.63 9.89
C GLU A 121 7.23 -14.00 10.56
N ASP A 122 8.04 -14.17 11.60
CA ASP A 122 8.11 -15.40 12.37
C ASP A 122 7.34 -15.30 13.69
N ASP A 123 7.31 -16.39 14.45
CA ASP A 123 6.63 -16.45 15.74
C ASP A 123 7.46 -15.80 16.88
N SER A 124 8.37 -14.85 16.59
CA SER A 124 9.17 -14.17 17.61
C SER A 124 8.28 -13.35 18.55
N PRO A 125 8.04 -13.82 19.79
CA PRO A 125 6.96 -13.30 20.64
C PRO A 125 7.24 -11.88 21.17
N ASP A 126 8.50 -11.46 21.17
CA ASP A 126 8.94 -10.16 21.68
C ASP A 126 9.26 -9.15 20.57
N ALA A 127 9.23 -9.57 19.29
CA ALA A 127 9.52 -8.68 18.18
C ALA A 127 8.39 -7.66 18.02
N LYS A 128 8.77 -6.39 17.88
CA LYS A 128 7.84 -5.27 17.70
C LYS A 128 8.21 -4.53 16.44
N ALA A 129 7.34 -4.62 15.45
CA ALA A 129 7.47 -3.85 14.24
C ALA A 129 7.34 -2.34 14.51
N SER A 130 7.76 -1.56 13.54
CA SER A 130 7.85 -0.11 13.65
C SER A 130 7.45 0.56 12.34
N LEU A 131 6.97 1.79 12.42
CA LEU A 131 6.70 2.65 11.28
C LEU A 131 7.85 3.63 11.12
N TYR A 132 8.37 3.76 9.91
CA TYR A 132 9.48 4.64 9.57
C TYR A 132 9.08 5.67 8.52
N ARG A 133 9.76 6.82 8.57
CA ARG A 133 9.69 7.90 7.58
C ARG A 133 11.08 8.15 7.01
N LEU A 134 11.19 8.13 5.68
CA LEU A 134 12.37 8.48 4.91
C LEU A 134 12.20 9.89 4.33
N GLU A 135 13.17 10.74 4.62
CA GLU A 135 13.32 12.09 4.06
C GLU A 135 14.12 12.07 2.76
N GLY A 136 13.98 13.15 1.97
CA GLY A 136 14.73 13.34 0.71
C GLY A 136 16.25 13.38 0.89
N ASP A 137 16.75 13.73 2.08
CA ASP A 137 18.18 13.72 2.40
C ASP A 137 18.70 12.35 2.88
N GLY A 138 17.85 11.32 2.89
CA GLY A 138 18.20 9.98 3.33
C GLY A 138 18.07 9.73 4.83
N THR A 139 17.64 10.74 5.59
CA THR A 139 17.33 10.59 7.02
C THR A 139 16.13 9.66 7.19
N VAL A 140 16.31 8.62 8.01
CA VAL A 140 15.23 7.70 8.39
C VAL A 140 14.91 7.89 9.87
N THR A 141 13.64 8.20 10.16
CA THR A 141 13.13 8.39 11.52
C THR A 141 12.09 7.33 11.84
N GLN A 142 12.21 6.70 13.00
CA GLN A 142 11.14 5.84 13.54
C GLN A 142 10.02 6.73 14.09
N MET A 143 8.81 6.58 13.56
CA MET A 143 7.66 7.42 13.89
C MET A 143 6.73 6.75 14.90
N ALA A 144 6.61 5.43 14.83
CA ALA A 144 5.85 4.63 15.79
C ALA A 144 6.51 3.26 16.00
N GLY A 145 6.19 2.62 17.12
CA GLY A 145 6.62 1.27 17.46
C GLY A 145 5.51 0.47 18.12
N ASP A 146 5.82 -0.72 18.64
CA ASP A 146 4.84 -1.64 19.22
C ASP A 146 3.77 -2.05 18.20
N ILE A 147 4.16 -2.35 16.96
CA ILE A 147 3.27 -2.79 15.88
C ILE A 147 3.44 -4.30 15.67
N HIS A 148 2.39 -5.01 15.27
CA HIS A 148 2.51 -6.40 14.81
C HIS A 148 2.72 -6.47 13.28
N ILE A 149 1.74 -5.98 12.53
CA ILE A 149 1.79 -5.89 11.06
C ILE A 149 1.36 -4.48 10.66
N SER A 150 2.31 -3.70 10.14
CA SER A 150 2.08 -2.35 9.63
C SER A 150 1.32 -2.36 8.32
N ASN A 151 0.21 -1.62 8.25
CA ASN A 151 -0.63 -1.54 7.06
C ASN A 151 -1.41 -0.21 6.95
N GLY A 152 -2.06 -0.02 5.81
CA GLY A 152 -3.09 0.99 5.61
C GLY A 152 -2.62 2.45 5.69
N SER A 153 -1.34 2.73 5.45
CA SER A 153 -0.79 4.08 5.58
C SER A 153 -1.41 5.02 4.54
N CYS A 154 -2.15 6.04 4.98
CA CYS A 154 -2.70 7.08 4.11
C CYS A 154 -3.01 8.38 4.87
N TRP A 155 -3.28 9.48 4.15
CA TRP A 155 -3.49 10.80 4.76
C TRP A 155 -4.83 11.41 4.34
N SER A 156 -5.50 12.13 5.25
CA SER A 156 -6.71 12.90 4.93
C SER A 156 -6.45 13.92 3.82
N PRO A 157 -7.43 14.32 3.00
CA PRO A 157 -7.21 15.17 1.83
C PRO A 157 -6.46 16.48 2.10
N ASP A 158 -6.67 17.06 3.27
CA ASP A 158 -6.05 18.30 3.76
C ASP A 158 -4.71 18.09 4.48
N SER A 159 -4.22 16.85 4.57
CA SER A 159 -3.01 16.47 5.30
C SER A 159 -3.02 16.91 6.78
N SER A 160 -4.20 16.93 7.43
CA SER A 160 -4.30 17.14 8.88
C SER A 160 -4.30 15.84 9.69
N HIS A 161 -4.55 14.70 9.03
CA HIS A 161 -4.57 13.39 9.64
C HIS A 161 -3.75 12.36 8.87
N PHE A 162 -3.08 11.50 9.63
CA PHE A 162 -2.45 10.27 9.15
C PHE A 162 -3.24 9.06 9.68
N TYR A 163 -3.58 8.13 8.79
CA TYR A 163 -4.26 6.88 9.13
C TYR A 163 -3.28 5.71 9.01
N PHE A 164 -3.39 4.79 9.94
CA PHE A 164 -2.48 3.66 10.08
C PHE A 164 -3.22 2.44 10.65
N ALA A 165 -2.99 1.26 10.09
CA ALA A 165 -3.59 0.02 10.55
C ALA A 165 -2.55 -0.90 11.19
N ASP A 166 -2.92 -1.48 12.33
CA ASP A 166 -2.31 -2.72 12.81
C ASP A 166 -3.27 -3.86 12.51
N SER A 167 -2.90 -4.69 11.53
CA SER A 167 -3.77 -5.73 11.02
C SER A 167 -4.16 -6.72 12.11
N VAL A 168 -3.21 -7.23 12.89
CA VAL A 168 -3.44 -8.25 13.93
C VAL A 168 -4.36 -7.71 15.03
N ARG A 169 -4.19 -6.44 15.39
CA ARG A 169 -5.07 -5.77 16.36
C ARG A 169 -6.44 -5.38 15.79
N ARG A 170 -6.69 -5.62 14.49
CA ARG A 170 -7.95 -5.29 13.81
C ARG A 170 -8.34 -3.82 13.94
N SER A 171 -7.34 -2.95 14.06
CA SER A 171 -7.53 -1.56 14.47
C SER A 171 -6.90 -0.62 13.46
N ILE A 172 -7.69 0.34 12.99
CA ILE A 172 -7.24 1.49 12.21
C ILE A 172 -7.19 2.67 13.18
N TYR A 173 -6.05 3.34 13.22
CA TYR A 173 -5.77 4.50 14.04
C TYR A 173 -5.74 5.76 13.17
N ARG A 174 -6.05 6.89 13.81
CA ARG A 174 -5.86 8.22 13.25
C ARG A 174 -4.90 8.99 14.16
N TYR A 175 -3.90 9.60 13.55
CA TYR A 175 -2.98 10.52 14.18
C TYR A 175 -3.26 11.94 13.69
N ASP A 176 -3.12 12.91 14.58
CA ASP A 176 -2.91 14.30 14.13
C ASP A 176 -1.60 14.35 13.33
N PHE A 177 -1.60 15.03 12.19
CA PHE A 177 -0.43 15.11 11.31
C PHE A 177 -0.07 16.57 11.05
N ASP A 178 1.17 16.95 11.37
CA ASP A 178 1.73 18.23 10.94
C ASP A 178 2.33 18.07 9.56
N ALA A 179 1.63 18.54 8.52
CA ALA A 179 2.11 18.46 7.14
C ALA A 179 3.51 19.08 6.97
N ARG A 180 3.83 20.15 7.69
CA ARG A 180 5.08 20.89 7.55
C ARG A 180 6.27 20.10 8.10
N SER A 181 6.17 19.59 9.33
CA SER A 181 7.28 18.84 9.95
C SER A 181 7.24 17.34 9.64
N GLY A 182 6.05 16.80 9.36
CA GLY A 182 5.80 15.38 9.14
C GLY A 182 5.60 14.60 10.42
N ASP A 183 5.47 15.29 11.55
CA ASP A 183 5.31 14.66 12.84
C ASP A 183 3.88 14.16 13.01
N ILE A 184 3.77 13.02 13.67
CA ILE A 184 2.50 12.46 14.10
C ILE A 184 2.30 12.73 15.59
N GLY A 185 1.13 13.24 15.93
CA GLY A 185 0.76 13.65 17.27
C GLY A 185 -0.16 12.64 17.97
N ASN A 186 -1.27 13.15 18.49
CA ASN A 186 -2.23 12.37 19.25
C ASN A 186 -2.80 11.20 18.43
N CYS A 187 -2.73 9.99 19.00
CA CYS A 187 -3.24 8.77 18.38
C CYS A 187 -4.62 8.42 18.96
N GLN A 188 -5.58 8.17 18.06
CA GLN A 188 -6.92 7.74 18.42
C GLN A 188 -7.31 6.50 17.63
N LEU A 189 -8.06 5.60 18.25
CA LEU A 189 -8.74 4.54 17.51
C LEU A 189 -9.76 5.19 16.57
N PHE A 190 -9.60 4.97 15.27
CA PHE A 190 -10.51 5.47 14.24
C PHE A 190 -11.60 4.45 13.94
N ALA A 191 -11.21 3.22 13.62
CA ALA A 191 -12.15 2.14 13.32
C ALA A 191 -11.61 0.79 13.79
N ARG A 192 -12.52 -0.15 14.05
CA ARG A 192 -12.19 -1.55 14.34
C ARG A 192 -12.91 -2.45 13.36
N THR A 193 -12.16 -3.35 12.72
CA THR A 193 -12.74 -4.30 11.75
C THR A 193 -13.52 -5.41 12.47
N MET A 194 -14.45 -6.03 11.76
CA MET A 194 -15.17 -7.20 12.27
C MET A 194 -14.22 -8.38 12.57
N VAL A 195 -14.68 -9.33 13.37
CA VAL A 195 -13.91 -10.54 13.67
C VAL A 195 -13.58 -11.29 12.37
N ASN A 196 -12.36 -11.81 12.27
CA ASN A 196 -11.81 -12.51 11.11
C ASN A 196 -11.69 -11.65 9.83
N ARG A 197 -11.71 -10.32 9.95
CA ARG A 197 -11.36 -9.39 8.88
C ARG A 197 -10.24 -8.51 9.38
N TYR A 198 -9.19 -8.36 8.59
CA TYR A 198 -8.00 -7.64 9.01
C TYR A 198 -7.82 -6.42 8.09
N PRO A 199 -7.65 -5.21 8.65
CA PRO A 199 -7.40 -4.04 7.82
C PRO A 199 -6.03 -4.21 7.17
N ASP A 200 -5.99 -3.97 5.88
CA ASP A 200 -4.79 -4.10 5.04
C ASP A 200 -4.49 -2.74 4.38
N GLY A 201 -3.93 -2.72 3.17
CA GLY A 201 -3.70 -1.49 2.40
C GLY A 201 -4.94 -0.60 2.25
N ALA A 202 -4.70 0.72 2.25
CA ALA A 202 -5.76 1.73 2.29
C ALA A 202 -5.47 2.99 1.45
N THR A 203 -6.53 3.72 1.14
CA THR A 203 -6.48 5.02 0.48
C THR A 203 -7.63 5.92 0.98
N VAL A 204 -7.65 7.18 0.56
CA VAL A 204 -8.76 8.10 0.85
C VAL A 204 -9.36 8.64 -0.44
N ASP A 205 -10.65 8.99 -0.41
CA ASP A 205 -11.28 9.78 -1.46
C ASP A 205 -11.25 11.29 -1.15
N THR A 206 -11.61 12.09 -2.14
CA THR A 206 -11.70 13.56 -2.08
C THR A 206 -12.70 14.09 -1.05
N ASP A 207 -13.68 13.28 -0.64
CA ASP A 207 -14.64 13.62 0.41
C ASP A 207 -14.12 13.29 1.82
N GLY A 208 -12.90 12.74 1.93
CA GLY A 208 -12.25 12.41 3.20
C GLY A 208 -12.64 11.04 3.76
N TYR A 209 -13.28 10.18 2.97
CA TYR A 209 -13.58 8.81 3.40
C TYR A 209 -12.38 7.90 3.18
N LEU A 210 -12.12 7.03 4.14
CA LEU A 210 -11.05 6.03 4.07
C LEU A 210 -11.58 4.74 3.44
N TRP A 211 -10.84 4.21 2.48
CA TRP A 211 -11.10 2.93 1.81
C TRP A 211 -10.01 1.94 2.21
N SER A 212 -10.38 0.85 2.87
CA SER A 212 -9.43 -0.16 3.35
C SER A 212 -9.80 -1.53 2.80
N ALA A 213 -8.85 -2.17 2.14
CA ALA A 213 -8.95 -3.59 1.82
C ALA A 213 -9.02 -4.40 3.12
N GLN A 214 -9.85 -5.44 3.12
CA GLN A 214 -10.10 -6.25 4.30
C GLN A 214 -9.66 -7.69 4.01
N TRP A 215 -8.44 -8.03 4.41
CA TRP A 215 -7.91 -9.38 4.32
C TRP A 215 -8.84 -10.37 5.05
N ARG A 216 -9.17 -11.49 4.37
CA ARG A 216 -10.20 -12.48 4.77
C ARG A 216 -11.63 -11.93 4.89
N GLY A 217 -11.85 -10.70 4.44
CA GLY A 217 -13.13 -10.00 4.53
C GLY A 217 -13.94 -9.97 3.25
N ALA A 218 -13.37 -10.40 2.12
CA ALA A 218 -13.98 -10.37 0.78
C ALA A 218 -14.61 -9.01 0.43
N ARG A 219 -13.95 -7.91 0.83
CA ARG A 219 -14.44 -6.55 0.60
C ARG A 219 -13.36 -5.49 0.68
N VAL A 220 -13.64 -4.34 0.08
CA VAL A 220 -13.02 -3.06 0.43
C VAL A 220 -14.05 -2.26 1.24
N GLU A 221 -13.73 -1.95 2.50
CA GLU A 221 -14.61 -1.19 3.39
C GLU A 221 -14.38 0.32 3.20
N ARG A 222 -15.46 1.10 3.18
CA ARG A 222 -15.42 2.56 3.20
C ARG A 222 -15.84 3.06 4.58
N TYR A 223 -15.01 3.88 5.21
CA TYR A 223 -15.26 4.53 6.49
C TYR A 223 -15.46 6.03 6.32
N ALA A 224 -16.45 6.60 7.00
CA ALA A 224 -16.66 8.04 7.09
C ALA A 224 -15.55 8.72 7.91
N PRO A 225 -15.39 10.06 7.81
CA PRO A 225 -14.36 10.80 8.57
C PRO A 225 -14.44 10.66 10.10
N ASP A 226 -15.56 10.17 10.63
CA ASP A 226 -15.76 9.86 12.05
C ASP A 226 -15.44 8.41 12.43
N GLY A 227 -15.03 7.57 11.47
CA GLY A 227 -14.70 6.16 11.66
C GLY A 227 -15.87 5.18 11.50
N SER A 228 -17.10 5.67 11.28
CA SER A 228 -18.26 4.81 11.05
C SER A 228 -18.23 4.18 9.65
N THR A 229 -18.78 2.97 9.50
CA THR A 229 -18.91 2.34 8.17
C THR A 229 -19.88 3.12 7.29
N ALA A 230 -19.42 3.52 6.11
CA ALA A 230 -20.19 4.24 5.09
C ALA A 230 -20.61 3.35 3.90
N GLY A 231 -20.14 2.11 3.85
CA GLY A 231 -20.43 1.16 2.78
C GLY A 231 -19.26 0.23 2.52
N ALA A 232 -19.41 -0.64 1.53
CA ALA A 232 -18.35 -1.56 1.11
C ALA A 232 -18.50 -1.93 -0.35
N ILE A 233 -17.38 -2.26 -1.00
CA ILE A 233 -17.36 -2.93 -2.30
C ILE A 233 -17.12 -4.42 -2.04
N PRO A 234 -18.05 -5.32 -2.39
CA PRO A 234 -17.82 -6.75 -2.28
C PRO A 234 -16.75 -7.19 -3.29
N MET A 235 -15.85 -8.07 -2.86
CA MET A 235 -14.80 -8.65 -3.69
C MET A 235 -15.11 -10.12 -4.00
N PRO A 236 -14.77 -10.62 -5.20
CA PRO A 236 -14.98 -12.03 -5.56
C PRO A 236 -13.93 -12.97 -4.94
N VAL A 237 -13.01 -12.44 -4.13
CA VAL A 237 -11.90 -13.14 -3.48
C VAL A 237 -11.85 -12.78 -2.01
N SER A 238 -11.41 -13.70 -1.17
CA SER A 238 -11.40 -13.51 0.28
C SER A 238 -10.28 -12.59 0.77
N GLN A 239 -9.17 -12.48 0.03
CA GLN A 239 -7.96 -11.76 0.43
C GLN A 239 -7.64 -10.57 -0.50
N PRO A 240 -8.49 -9.52 -0.57
CA PRO A 240 -8.06 -8.24 -1.12
C PRO A 240 -7.04 -7.62 -0.17
N THR A 241 -6.00 -7.00 -0.73
CA THR A 241 -4.79 -6.59 0.01
C THR A 241 -4.60 -5.07 0.05
N CYS A 242 -4.76 -4.39 -1.08
CA CYS A 242 -4.55 -2.95 -1.15
C CYS A 242 -5.47 -2.31 -2.19
N ALA A 243 -5.68 -0.99 -2.08
CA ALA A 243 -6.54 -0.24 -2.97
C ALA A 243 -5.96 1.14 -3.31
N ALA A 244 -6.06 1.54 -4.58
CA ALA A 244 -5.67 2.87 -5.03
C ALA A 244 -6.63 3.41 -6.09
N PHE A 245 -6.89 4.71 -6.02
CA PHE A 245 -7.64 5.40 -7.06
C PHE A 245 -6.72 5.78 -8.23
N GLY A 246 -7.27 5.79 -9.43
CA GLY A 246 -6.57 6.19 -10.64
C GLY A 246 -7.49 6.44 -11.83
N GLY A 247 -6.91 6.37 -13.03
CA GLY A 247 -7.54 6.80 -14.28
C GLY A 247 -7.56 8.32 -14.44
N GLU A 248 -7.84 8.79 -15.65
CA GLU A 248 -7.85 10.22 -16.01
C GLU A 248 -8.76 11.06 -15.11
N ASN A 249 -9.90 10.50 -14.67
CA ASN A 249 -10.87 11.16 -13.80
C ASN A 249 -10.70 10.83 -12.31
N MET A 250 -9.64 10.10 -11.93
CA MET A 250 -9.39 9.58 -10.57
C MET A 250 -10.55 8.77 -9.98
N ASN A 251 -11.38 8.16 -10.82
CA ASN A 251 -12.61 7.46 -10.43
C ASN A 251 -12.56 5.95 -10.68
N LEU A 252 -11.41 5.42 -11.09
CA LEU A 252 -11.14 3.99 -11.09
C LEU A 252 -10.55 3.61 -9.74
N LEU A 253 -11.05 2.55 -9.12
CA LEU A 253 -10.45 1.95 -7.93
C LEU A 253 -9.81 0.63 -8.32
N PHE A 254 -8.48 0.58 -8.25
CA PHE A 254 -7.67 -0.61 -8.44
C PHE A 254 -7.52 -1.33 -7.11
N VAL A 255 -7.71 -2.65 -7.10
CA VAL A 255 -7.64 -3.48 -5.89
C VAL A 255 -6.79 -4.71 -6.16
N THR A 256 -5.69 -4.86 -5.44
CA THR A 256 -4.86 -6.08 -5.47
C THR A 256 -5.44 -7.16 -4.57
N SER A 257 -5.04 -8.40 -4.81
CA SER A 257 -5.38 -9.53 -3.95
C SER A 257 -4.25 -10.54 -3.86
N ALA A 258 -4.41 -11.53 -2.99
CA ALA A 258 -3.37 -12.52 -2.71
C ALA A 258 -3.89 -13.96 -2.73
N ARG A 259 -2.99 -14.86 -3.09
CA ARG A 259 -3.15 -16.32 -2.94
C ARG A 259 -2.50 -16.85 -1.68
N ASP A 260 -1.64 -16.05 -1.06
CA ASP A 260 -0.82 -16.46 0.07
C ASP A 260 -1.65 -17.07 1.21
N SER A 261 -1.14 -18.15 1.80
CA SER A 261 -1.80 -18.97 2.82
C SER A 261 -3.16 -19.62 2.47
N LEU A 262 -3.67 -19.49 1.23
CA LEU A 262 -4.89 -20.20 0.80
C LEU A 262 -4.60 -21.69 0.55
N SER A 263 -5.50 -22.55 1.00
CA SER A 263 -5.42 -23.98 0.68
C SER A 263 -5.73 -24.23 -0.79
N GLU A 264 -5.26 -25.35 -1.34
CA GLU A 264 -5.58 -25.79 -2.71
C GLU A 264 -7.10 -25.83 -2.95
N TRP A 265 -7.85 -26.34 -1.97
CA TRP A 265 -9.31 -26.36 -2.03
C TRP A 265 -9.91 -24.95 -2.15
N THR A 266 -9.36 -23.96 -1.44
CA THR A 266 -9.85 -22.57 -1.51
C THR A 266 -9.46 -21.93 -2.83
N LEU A 267 -8.24 -22.17 -3.33
CA LEU A 267 -7.79 -21.68 -4.63
C LEU A 267 -8.64 -22.22 -5.79
N ASP A 268 -9.14 -23.46 -5.67
CA ASP A 268 -10.08 -24.04 -6.65
C ASP A 268 -11.44 -23.32 -6.67
N GLN A 269 -11.90 -22.80 -5.52
CA GLN A 269 -13.14 -22.02 -5.40
C GLN A 269 -12.93 -20.55 -5.78
N GLU A 270 -11.79 -19.97 -5.37
CA GLU A 270 -11.43 -18.57 -5.59
C GLU A 270 -10.41 -18.45 -6.74
N ARG A 271 -10.81 -18.88 -7.94
CA ARG A 271 -9.92 -18.91 -9.12
C ARG A 271 -9.32 -17.56 -9.51
N GLN A 272 -9.91 -16.47 -9.04
CA GLN A 272 -9.44 -15.10 -9.27
C GLN A 272 -8.54 -14.57 -8.13
N ALA A 273 -8.24 -15.37 -7.10
CA ALA A 273 -7.32 -14.97 -6.03
C ALA A 273 -5.93 -14.63 -6.61
N GLY A 274 -5.37 -13.51 -6.16
CA GLY A 274 -4.12 -12.97 -6.71
C GLY A 274 -4.30 -12.05 -7.91
N ASN A 275 -5.51 -11.85 -8.43
CA ASN A 275 -5.74 -10.92 -9.53
C ASN A 275 -5.77 -9.46 -9.07
N LEU A 276 -5.56 -8.56 -10.04
CA LEU A 276 -5.86 -7.14 -9.93
C LEU A 276 -7.29 -6.90 -10.41
N PHE A 277 -8.11 -6.23 -9.60
CA PHE A 277 -9.49 -5.85 -9.95
C PHE A 277 -9.59 -4.35 -10.18
N VAL A 278 -10.44 -3.94 -11.12
CA VAL A 278 -10.65 -2.54 -11.47
C VAL A 278 -12.13 -2.21 -11.40
N PHE A 279 -12.48 -1.24 -10.56
CA PHE A 279 -13.85 -0.77 -10.39
C PHE A 279 -14.02 0.66 -10.90
N LEU A 280 -15.10 0.93 -11.61
CA LEU A 280 -15.57 2.30 -11.83
C LEU A 280 -16.39 2.73 -10.63
N THR A 281 -16.08 3.90 -10.08
CA THR A 281 -16.77 4.41 -8.89
C THR A 281 -17.30 5.82 -9.16
N PRO A 282 -18.34 6.27 -8.43
CA PRO A 282 -18.73 7.68 -8.42
C PRO A 282 -17.81 8.58 -7.59
N PHE A 283 -16.90 7.97 -6.83
CA PHE A 283 -15.98 8.66 -5.95
C PHE A 283 -14.70 9.01 -6.71
N ARG A 284 -13.96 9.97 -6.19
CA ARG A 284 -12.69 10.38 -6.78
C ARG A 284 -11.58 10.32 -5.74
N GLY A 285 -10.47 9.71 -6.10
CA GLY A 285 -9.25 9.77 -5.32
C GLY A 285 -8.47 11.06 -5.53
N LEU A 286 -7.27 11.06 -4.96
CA LEU A 286 -6.32 12.16 -5.00
C LEU A 286 -5.02 11.67 -5.64
N PRO A 287 -4.29 12.53 -6.36
CA PRO A 287 -2.94 12.20 -6.78
C PRO A 287 -2.04 12.07 -5.54
N ASP A 288 -1.15 11.07 -5.56
CA ASP A 288 -0.11 10.92 -4.54
C ASP A 288 1.06 11.88 -4.81
N GLY A 289 1.90 12.09 -3.79
CA GLY A 289 3.14 12.86 -3.90
C GLY A 289 4.20 12.13 -4.73
N ARG A 290 5.36 12.78 -4.90
CA ARG A 290 6.57 12.17 -5.47
C ARG A 290 7.76 12.42 -4.57
N PHE A 291 8.65 11.45 -4.51
CA PHE A 291 9.87 11.53 -3.73
C PHE A 291 10.94 12.28 -4.53
N ASP A 292 11.62 13.23 -3.89
CA ASP A 292 12.76 13.94 -4.48
C ASP A 292 13.99 13.03 -4.46
N ALA A 293 14.30 12.39 -5.59
CA ALA A 293 15.44 11.50 -5.69
C ALA A 293 16.77 12.24 -5.86
N ALA A 294 16.74 13.50 -6.33
CA ALA A 294 17.96 14.26 -6.60
C ALA A 294 18.77 14.49 -5.33
N SER A 295 18.09 14.69 -4.20
CA SER A 295 18.72 14.92 -2.89
C SER A 295 19.44 13.69 -2.32
N LEU A 296 19.13 12.46 -2.76
CA LEU A 296 19.81 11.23 -2.30
C LEU A 296 21.11 10.90 -3.07
N ILE A 297 21.23 11.41 -4.29
CA ILE A 297 22.33 11.07 -5.22
C ILE A 297 23.30 12.23 -5.45
N GLY A 298 23.06 13.37 -4.77
CA GLY A 298 23.82 14.62 -4.86
C GLY A 298 24.90 14.79 -3.80
#